data_AF-A0A969QGP1-F1
#
_entry.id   AF-A0A969QGP1-F1
#
_cell.length_a   1.000
_cell.length_b   1.000
_cell.length_c   1.000
_cell.angle_alpha   90.00
_cell.angle_beta   90.00
_cell.angle_gamma   90.00
#
_symmetry.space_group_name_H-M   'P 1'
#
loop_
_entity.id
_entity.type
_entity.pdbx_description
1 polymer ?
#
loop_
_entity_poly.entity_id
_entity_poly.type
_entity_poly.pdbx_seq_one_letter_code
_entity_poly.pdbx_strand_id
1 'polypeptide(L)'
;MLGRGNNYVDAGSGNDILFVGNGNNTILAGAGNDTLYVGSGNNAINAGVGEDVVTVTNGGKNTFTLNAGVGSVTINGFNSEAKFRLGTGLAVADVKLTLSGNNTLISKGDDLLATLAGVILSALPV
;
A
#
# COMPACT_ATOMS: atom_id res chain seq x y z
N MET A 1 -1.34 -2.93 18.77
CA MET A 1 -2.64 -2.37 18.33
C MET A 1 -2.68 -0.91 18.71
N LEU A 2 -2.89 -0.02 17.75
CA LEU A 2 -3.05 1.41 17.99
C LEU A 2 -4.54 1.74 18.16
N GLY A 3 -4.83 2.63 19.10
CA GLY A 3 -6.19 3.08 19.40
C GLY A 3 -6.77 3.99 18.30
N ARG A 4 -7.99 4.47 18.52
CA ARG A 4 -8.61 5.50 17.67
C ARG A 4 -7.79 6.79 17.69
N GLY A 5 -7.81 7.54 16.60
CA GLY A 5 -7.13 8.84 16.46
C GLY A 5 -6.10 8.82 15.34
N ASN A 6 -5.45 9.96 15.12
CA ASN A 6 -4.40 10.07 14.12
C ASN A 6 -3.09 9.59 14.74
N ASN A 7 -2.57 8.46 14.27
CA ASN A 7 -1.34 7.88 14.78
C ASN A 7 -0.18 8.06 13.79
N TYR A 8 1.03 8.19 14.32
CA TYR A 8 2.27 7.98 13.58
C TYR A 8 2.84 6.62 13.99
N VAL A 9 3.21 5.81 13.01
CA VAL A 9 3.71 4.45 13.20
C VAL A 9 5.00 4.30 12.43
N ASP A 10 6.03 3.82 13.10
CA ASP A 10 7.29 3.36 12.53
C ASP A 10 7.66 2.05 13.23
N ALA A 11 7.60 0.93 12.50
CA ALA A 11 7.88 -0.40 13.06
C ALA A 11 9.35 -0.82 12.91
N GLY A 12 10.10 -0.15 12.03
CA GLY A 12 11.54 -0.28 11.93
C GLY A 12 11.98 -1.46 11.06
N SER A 13 12.54 -2.49 11.67
CA SER A 13 13.09 -3.65 10.94
C SER A 13 12.58 -4.94 11.55
N GLY A 14 12.37 -5.94 10.70
CA GLY A 14 11.76 -7.22 11.06
C GLY A 14 10.46 -7.42 10.29
N ASN A 15 9.90 -8.63 10.38
CA ASN A 15 8.58 -8.90 9.82
C ASN A 15 7.53 -8.50 10.86
N ASP A 16 6.88 -7.36 10.68
CA ASP A 16 5.97 -6.77 11.64
C ASP A 16 4.50 -7.11 11.36
N ILE A 17 3.72 -7.24 12.43
CA ILE A 17 2.25 -7.33 12.33
C ILE A 17 1.66 -6.09 12.99
N LEU A 18 1.16 -5.17 12.16
CA LEU A 18 0.65 -3.88 12.59
C LEU A 18 -0.87 -3.84 12.54
N PHE A 19 -1.49 -3.50 13.66
CA PHE A 19 -2.92 -3.19 13.76
C PHE A 19 -3.07 -1.70 14.04
N VAL A 20 -3.41 -0.93 13.01
CA VAL A 20 -3.59 0.51 13.07
C VAL A 20 -5.07 0.85 13.11
N GLY A 21 -5.51 1.49 14.19
CA GLY A 21 -6.91 1.84 14.41
C GLY A 21 -7.44 2.92 13.48
N ASN A 22 -8.72 3.26 13.66
CA ASN A 22 -9.39 4.31 12.88
C ASN A 22 -8.77 5.69 13.12
N GLY A 23 -8.76 6.52 12.07
CA GLY A 23 -8.22 7.87 12.06
C GLY A 23 -7.35 8.11 10.83
N ASN A 24 -6.80 9.31 10.70
CA ASN A 24 -5.85 9.60 9.63
C ASN A 24 -4.44 9.26 10.12
N ASN A 25 -3.96 8.08 9.77
CA ASN A 25 -2.67 7.59 10.27
C ASN A 25 -1.55 7.80 9.25
N THR A 26 -0.32 7.95 9.73
CA THR A 26 0.90 7.85 8.94
C THR A 26 1.63 6.59 9.37
N ILE A 27 1.86 5.68 8.43
CA ILE A 27 2.35 4.33 8.70
C ILE A 27 3.60 4.07 7.86
N LEU A 28 4.69 3.76 8.54
CA LEU A 28 5.95 3.25 8.01
C LEU A 28 6.15 1.87 8.64
N ALA A 29 6.04 0.78 7.86
CA ALA A 29 6.28 -0.55 8.42
C ALA A 29 7.78 -0.86 8.45
N GLY A 30 8.49 -0.54 7.38
CA GLY A 30 9.95 -0.43 7.41
C GLY A 30 10.59 -1.52 6.58
N ALA A 31 11.51 -2.30 7.14
CA ALA A 31 12.19 -3.37 6.41
C ALA A 31 11.79 -4.74 6.93
N GLY A 32 11.36 -5.64 6.06
CA GLY A 32 10.87 -6.97 6.37
C GLY A 32 9.57 -7.23 5.60
N ASN A 33 9.04 -8.45 5.72
CA ASN A 33 7.77 -8.80 5.11
C ASN A 33 6.65 -8.50 6.10
N ASP A 34 6.01 -7.35 5.94
CA ASP A 34 5.09 -6.81 6.94
C ASP A 34 3.63 -7.14 6.63
N THR A 35 2.83 -7.31 7.68
CA THR A 35 1.37 -7.47 7.59
C THR A 35 0.67 -6.34 8.32
N LEU A 36 -0.02 -5.47 7.56
CA LEU A 36 -0.70 -4.29 8.07
C LEU A 36 -2.23 -4.46 7.98
N TYR A 37 -2.90 -4.23 9.10
CA TYR A 37 -4.34 -4.05 9.18
C TYR A 37 -4.64 -2.60 9.51
N VAL A 38 -5.20 -1.88 8.53
CA VAL A 38 -5.45 -0.44 8.63
C VAL A 38 -6.95 -0.17 8.71
N GLY A 39 -7.34 0.55 9.76
CA GLY A 39 -8.71 0.99 10.02
C GLY A 39 -9.19 2.08 9.06
N SER A 40 -10.38 2.62 9.34
CA SER A 40 -10.97 3.70 8.53
C SER A 40 -10.18 5.00 8.63
N GLY A 41 -10.42 5.91 7.68
CA GLY A 41 -9.80 7.23 7.63
C GLY A 41 -8.91 7.40 6.40
N ASN A 42 -8.27 8.56 6.30
CA ASN A 42 -7.35 8.88 5.20
C ASN A 42 -5.93 8.60 5.67
N ASN A 43 -5.40 7.42 5.34
CA ASN A 43 -4.10 6.99 5.82
C ASN A 43 -3.01 7.24 4.78
N ALA A 44 -1.82 7.63 5.23
CA ALA A 44 -0.59 7.60 4.44
C ALA A 44 0.19 6.34 4.81
N ILE A 45 0.39 5.46 3.82
CA ILE A 45 0.94 4.12 4.04
C ILE A 45 2.20 3.95 3.20
N ASN A 46 3.28 3.53 3.85
CA ASN A 46 4.49 3.01 3.22
C ASN A 46 4.83 1.68 3.90
N ALA A 47 4.64 0.58 3.18
CA ALA A 47 4.96 -0.74 3.70
C ALA A 47 6.49 -0.92 3.80
N GLY A 48 7.22 -0.45 2.79
CA GLY A 48 8.66 -0.28 2.88
C GLY A 48 9.39 -1.32 2.05
N VAL A 49 10.44 -1.93 2.63
CA VAL A 49 11.27 -2.92 1.96
C VAL A 49 10.79 -4.31 2.32
N GLY A 50 10.42 -5.13 1.33
CA GLY A 50 10.00 -6.51 1.52
C GLY A 50 8.81 -6.89 0.65
N GLU A 51 8.26 -8.08 0.94
CA GLU A 51 6.98 -8.52 0.40
C GLU A 51 5.89 -8.30 1.45
N ASP A 52 5.11 -7.25 1.26
CA ASP A 52 4.18 -6.77 2.27
C ASP A 52 2.72 -7.07 1.93
N VAL A 53 1.90 -7.15 2.96
CA VAL A 53 0.45 -7.26 2.82
C VAL A 53 -0.22 -6.15 3.61
N VAL A 54 -1.01 -5.32 2.92
CA VAL A 54 -1.84 -4.28 3.55
C VAL A 54 -3.31 -4.60 3.34
N THR A 55 -4.06 -4.66 4.43
CA THR A 55 -5.52 -4.82 4.42
C THR A 55 -6.18 -3.58 4.98
N VAL A 56 -6.93 -2.87 4.13
CA VAL A 56 -7.75 -1.72 4.52
C VAL A 56 -9.18 -2.16 4.65
N THR A 57 -9.77 -1.99 5.83
CA THR A 57 -11.07 -2.59 6.15
C THR A 57 -12.27 -1.66 5.87
N ASN A 58 -12.08 -0.34 5.83
CA ASN A 58 -13.20 0.61 5.88
C ASN A 58 -12.99 1.90 5.07
N GLY A 59 -12.60 1.76 3.79
CA GLY A 59 -12.61 2.88 2.85
C GLY A 59 -11.65 4.02 3.18
N GLY A 60 -11.96 5.23 2.69
CA GLY A 60 -11.18 6.45 2.89
C GLY A 60 -10.16 6.71 1.78
N LYS A 61 -9.67 7.95 1.75
CA LYS A 61 -8.66 8.45 0.80
C LYS A 61 -7.27 8.03 1.28
N ASN A 62 -6.97 6.75 1.10
CA ASN A 62 -5.67 6.19 1.48
C ASN A 62 -4.64 6.51 0.39
N THR A 63 -3.45 6.91 0.80
CA THR A 63 -2.31 7.14 -0.09
C THR A 63 -1.25 6.10 0.17
N PHE A 64 -1.00 5.25 -0.82
CA PHE A 64 0.04 4.23 -0.78
C PHE A 64 1.31 4.73 -1.46
N THR A 65 2.43 4.65 -0.77
CA THR A 65 3.72 5.05 -1.34
C THR A 65 4.39 3.84 -1.95
N LEU A 66 4.77 3.92 -3.22
CA LEU A 66 5.53 2.88 -3.91
C LEU A 66 6.94 3.40 -4.16
N ASN A 67 7.95 2.56 -3.98
CA ASN A 67 9.34 2.87 -4.32
C ASN A 67 9.86 1.75 -5.23
N ALA A 68 10.80 2.07 -6.12
CA ALA A 68 11.42 1.06 -6.97
C ALA A 68 12.48 0.26 -6.21
N GLY A 69 12.59 -1.04 -6.48
CA GLY A 69 13.65 -1.92 -6.01
C GLY A 69 13.62 -2.24 -4.51
N VAL A 70 12.49 -1.99 -3.84
CA VAL A 70 12.30 -2.29 -2.42
C VAL A 70 11.45 -3.54 -2.18
N GLY A 71 10.96 -4.19 -3.24
CA GLY A 71 9.96 -5.27 -3.12
C GLY A 71 8.56 -4.76 -3.44
N SER A 72 7.55 -5.51 -3.01
CA SER A 72 6.18 -5.34 -3.49
C SER A 72 5.16 -5.37 -2.37
N VAL A 73 4.06 -4.63 -2.55
CA VAL A 73 2.94 -4.65 -1.61
C VAL A 73 1.67 -5.24 -2.23
N THR A 74 1.06 -6.21 -1.56
CA THR A 74 -0.30 -6.66 -1.86
C THR A 74 -1.30 -5.83 -1.07
N ILE A 75 -2.23 -5.16 -1.76
CA ILE A 75 -3.22 -4.28 -1.15
C ILE A 75 -4.61 -4.90 -1.28
N ASN A 76 -5.19 -5.25 -0.15
CA ASN A 76 -6.58 -5.66 -0.01
C ASN A 76 -7.43 -4.45 0.41
N GLY A 77 -8.57 -4.26 -0.27
CA GLY A 77 -9.47 -3.13 0.01
C GLY A 77 -9.07 -1.81 -0.66
N PHE A 78 -8.29 -1.86 -1.74
CA PHE A 78 -8.05 -0.69 -2.58
C PHE A 78 -9.37 -0.22 -3.18
N ASN A 79 -9.68 1.07 -3.05
CA ASN A 79 -10.96 1.66 -3.46
C ASN A 79 -10.72 2.82 -4.45
N SER A 80 -11.80 3.35 -5.03
CA SER A 80 -11.73 4.43 -6.04
C SER A 80 -11.25 5.79 -5.49
N GLU A 81 -11.21 5.97 -4.18
CA GLU A 81 -10.71 7.19 -3.53
C GLU A 81 -9.22 7.09 -3.15
N ALA A 82 -8.65 5.88 -3.17
CA ALA A 82 -7.26 5.64 -2.86
C ALA A 82 -6.34 6.11 -4.01
N LYS A 83 -5.11 6.47 -3.65
CA LYS A 83 -4.10 6.97 -4.58
C LYS A 83 -2.76 6.31 -4.35
N PHE A 84 -1.94 6.29 -5.39
CA PHE A 84 -0.52 6.03 -5.28
C PHE A 84 0.27 7.32 -5.25
N ARG A 85 1.27 7.37 -4.39
CA ARG A 85 2.35 8.35 -4.42
C ARG A 85 3.60 7.64 -4.90
N LEU A 86 4.16 8.11 -6.01
CA LEU A 86 5.43 7.60 -6.51
C LEU A 86 6.56 8.16 -5.64
N GLY A 87 7.32 7.26 -5.04
CA GLY A 87 8.46 7.55 -4.18
C GLY A 87 9.77 7.43 -4.93
N THR A 88 10.81 6.97 -4.24
CA THR A 88 12.16 6.93 -4.79
C THR A 88 12.26 6.00 -5.99
N GLY A 89 13.00 6.44 -7.02
CA GLY A 89 13.27 5.63 -8.20
C GLY A 89 12.10 5.46 -9.17
N LEU A 90 10.99 6.20 -9.02
CA LEU A 90 9.83 6.12 -9.91
C LEU A 90 9.51 7.46 -10.57
N ALA A 91 9.41 7.46 -11.89
CA ALA A 91 8.69 8.48 -12.65
C ALA A 91 7.33 7.95 -13.11
N VAL A 92 6.38 8.84 -13.41
CA VAL A 92 5.04 8.42 -13.92
C VAL A 92 5.18 7.57 -15.19
N ALA A 93 6.13 7.91 -16.07
CA ALA A 93 6.40 7.18 -17.30
C ALA A 93 6.93 5.75 -17.08
N ASP A 94 7.44 5.43 -15.89
CA ASP A 94 7.95 4.10 -15.57
C ASP A 94 6.83 3.12 -15.19
N VAL A 95 5.66 3.64 -14.80
CA VAL A 95 4.60 2.84 -14.17
C VAL A 95 3.77 2.14 -15.24
N LYS A 96 3.78 0.81 -15.19
CA LYS A 96 2.96 -0.04 -16.03
C LYS A 96 1.90 -0.76 -15.20
N LEU A 97 0.65 -0.67 -15.64
CA LEU A 97 -0.47 -1.41 -15.10
C LEU A 97 -0.77 -2.63 -15.98
N THR A 98 -0.91 -3.80 -15.37
CA THR A 98 -1.31 -5.04 -16.07
C THR A 98 -2.36 -5.80 -15.27
N LEU A 99 -3.10 -6.68 -15.93
CA LEU A 99 -4.05 -7.57 -15.26
C LEU A 99 -3.43 -8.95 -15.08
N SER A 100 -3.63 -9.54 -13.89
CA SER A 100 -3.33 -10.94 -13.61
C SER A 100 -4.50 -11.55 -12.85
N GLY A 101 -5.31 -12.36 -13.54
CA GLY A 101 -6.60 -12.80 -13.02
C GLY A 101 -7.51 -11.61 -12.70
N ASN A 102 -7.97 -11.53 -11.44
CA ASN A 102 -8.83 -10.45 -10.95
C ASN A 102 -8.05 -9.31 -10.27
N ASN A 103 -6.73 -9.29 -10.42
CA ASN A 103 -5.87 -8.32 -9.78
C ASN A 103 -5.26 -7.37 -10.82
N THR A 104 -5.03 -6.13 -10.41
CA THR A 104 -4.20 -5.18 -11.15
C THR A 104 -2.81 -5.17 -10.55
N LEU A 105 -1.81 -5.39 -11.39
CA LEU A 105 -0.40 -5.30 -11.03
C LEU A 105 0.15 -3.96 -11.46
N ILE A 106 0.92 -3.33 -10.57
CA ILE A 106 1.65 -2.09 -10.80
C ILE A 106 3.13 -2.43 -10.81
N SER A 107 3.84 -2.07 -11.88
CA SER A 107 5.23 -2.49 -12.10
C SER A 107 6.09 -1.41 -12.74
N LYS A 108 7.40 -1.52 -12.58
CA LYS A 108 8.43 -0.80 -13.35
C LYS A 108 9.37 -1.82 -14.00
N GLY A 109 9.25 -2.02 -15.31
CA GLY A 109 9.99 -3.12 -15.97
C GLY A 109 9.60 -4.47 -15.35
N ASP A 110 10.58 -5.19 -14.81
CA ASP A 110 10.38 -6.47 -14.12
C ASP A 110 10.15 -6.31 -12.60
N ASP A 111 10.26 -5.09 -12.07
CA ASP A 111 10.03 -4.78 -10.65
C ASP A 111 8.53 -4.66 -10.37
N LEU A 112 7.97 -5.61 -9.62
CA LEU A 112 6.59 -5.55 -9.16
C LEU A 112 6.50 -4.62 -7.95
N LEU A 113 5.75 -3.54 -8.09
CA LEU A 113 5.61 -2.53 -7.04
C LEU A 113 4.39 -2.81 -6.16
N ALA A 114 3.26 -3.17 -6.77
CA ALA A 114 2.04 -3.48 -6.03
C ALA A 114 1.11 -4.44 -6.76
N THR A 115 0.36 -5.22 -5.97
CA THR A 115 -0.79 -6.00 -6.42
C THR A 115 -2.05 -5.45 -5.77
N LEU A 116 -3.02 -5.02 -6.58
CA LEU A 116 -4.34 -4.60 -6.11
C LEU A 116 -5.27 -5.81 -6.14
N ALA A 117 -5.48 -6.42 -4.99
CA ALA A 117 -6.24 -7.65 -4.88
C ALA A 117 -7.73 -7.39 -5.18
N GLY A 118 -8.28 -8.11 -6.17
CA GLY A 118 -9.67 -8.00 -6.58
C GLY A 118 -10.04 -6.70 -7.29
N VAL A 119 -9.06 -5.89 -7.69
CA VAL A 119 -9.28 -4.67 -8.47
C VAL A 119 -8.87 -4.92 -9.91
N ILE A 120 -9.81 -4.80 -10.83
CA ILE A 120 -9.54 -4.86 -12.27
C ILE A 120 -9.20 -3.47 -12.81
N LEU A 121 -8.29 -3.39 -13.78
CA LEU A 121 -7.78 -2.14 -14.36
C LEU A 121 -8.89 -1.20 -14.85
N SER A 122 -9.99 -1.76 -15.39
CA SER A 122 -11.15 -0.97 -15.84
C SER A 122 -11.93 -0.29 -14.72
N ALA A 123 -11.71 -0.69 -13.46
CA ALA A 123 -12.33 -0.10 -12.27
C ALA A 123 -11.43 0.97 -11.63
N LEU A 124 -10.21 1.20 -12.13
CA LEU A 124 -9.37 2.28 -11.66
C LEU A 124 -9.82 3.61 -12.28
N PRO A 125 -9.94 4.69 -11.49
CA PRO A 125 -10.23 6.02 -12.03
C PRO A 125 -9.04 6.49 -12.88
N VAL A 126 -9.30 6.73 -14.17
CA VAL A 126 -8.39 7.35 -15.15
C VAL A 126 -8.31 8.86 -15.00
#